data_AF-Q5HLI1-F1
#
_entry.id   AF-Q5HLI1-F1
#
_cell.length_a   1.000
_cell.length_b   1.000
_cell.length_c   1.000
_cell.angle_alpha   90.00
_cell.angle_beta   90.00
_cell.angle_gamma   90.00
#
_symmetry.space_group_name_H-M   'P 1'
#
loop_
_entity.id
_entity.type
_entity.pdbx_description
1 polymer ?
#
loop_
_entity_poly.entity_id
_entity_poly.type
_entity_poly.pdbx_seq_one_letter_code
_entity_poly.pdbx_strand_id
1 'polypeptide(L)' 'MKQNLQTARRNLNSPNIKTRKRALKIIKQHQRSK' A
#
# COMPACT_ATOMS: atom_id res chain seq x y z
N MET A 1 -4.96 10.71 8.15
CA MET A 1 -4.02 10.71 7.00
C MET A 1 -4.51 9.77 5.92
N LYS A 2 -4.98 10.28 4.76
CA LYS A 2 -5.28 9.43 3.60
C LYS A 2 -3.96 8.82 3.11
N GLN A 3 -3.79 7.50 3.24
CA GLN A 3 -2.62 6.83 2.67
C GLN A 3 -2.80 6.77 1.15
N ASN A 4 -2.16 7.71 0.47
CA ASN A 4 -2.22 7.83 -0.99
C ASN A 4 -1.60 6.60 -1.66
N LEU A 5 -2.16 6.19 -2.81
CA LEU A 5 -1.67 5.07 -3.61
C LEU A 5 -0.16 5.16 -3.89
N GLN A 6 0.34 6.37 -4.13
CA GLN A 6 1.76 6.63 -4.37
C GLN A 6 2.64 6.27 -3.15
N THR A 7 2.18 6.55 -1.94
CA THR A 7 2.87 6.15 -0.70
C THR A 7 2.81 4.64 -0.50
N ALA A 8 1.68 4.00 -0.80
CA ALA A 8 1.57 2.54 -0.76
C ALA A 8 2.56 1.88 -1.75
N ARG A 9 2.74 2.43 -2.96
CA ARG A 9 3.73 1.94 -3.94
C ARG A 9 5.16 2.00 -3.41
N ARG A 10 5.56 3.11 -2.76
CA ARG A 10 6.90 3.20 -2.11
C ARG A 10 7.07 2.20 -0.97
N ASN A 11 6.01 1.99 -0.19
CA ASN A 11 6.01 1.09 0.96
C ASN A 11 6.06 -0.41 0.61
N LEU A 12 5.88 -0.79 -0.66
CA LEU A 12 6.13 -2.16 -1.14
C LEU A 12 7.60 -2.58 -1.03
N ASN A 13 8.52 -1.61 -1.07
CA ASN A 13 9.95 -1.86 -0.97
C ASN A 13 10.47 -1.65 0.46
N SER A 14 9.58 -1.49 1.45
CA SER A 14 9.99 -1.32 2.84
C SER A 14 10.61 -2.62 3.38
N PRO A 15 11.70 -2.55 4.17
CA PRO A 15 12.26 -3.74 4.83
C PRO A 15 11.30 -4.34 5.87
N ASN A 16 10.33 -3.56 6.37
CA ASN A 16 9.37 -4.03 7.35
C ASN A 16 8.21 -4.79 6.70
N ILE A 17 8.05 -6.07 7.07
CA ILE A 17 7.00 -6.94 6.54
C ILE A 17 5.57 -6.42 6.81
N LYS A 18 5.32 -5.81 7.96
CA LYS A 18 4.00 -5.24 8.30
C LYS A 18 3.67 -4.06 7.38
N THR A 19 4.66 -3.24 7.07
CA THR A 19 4.54 -2.10 6.14
C THR A 19 4.22 -2.57 4.72
N ARG A 20 4.93 -3.59 4.22
CA ARG A 20 4.65 -4.23 2.91
C ARG A 20 3.25 -4.81 2.82
N LYS A 21 2.81 -5.55 3.84
CA LYS A 21 1.46 -6.16 3.89
C LYS A 21 0.36 -5.08 3.85
N ARG A 22 0.54 -3.97 4.59
CA ARG A 22 -0.39 -2.83 4.55
C ARG A 22 -0.43 -2.16 3.18
N ALA A 23 0.73 -1.92 2.57
CA ALA A 23 0.84 -1.37 1.23
C ALA A 23 0.10 -2.21 0.19
N LEU A 24 0.31 -3.53 0.20
CA LEU A 24 -0.40 -4.47 -0.68
C LEU A 24 -1.92 -4.41 -0.49
N LYS A 25 -2.40 -4.33 0.76
CA LYS A 25 -3.84 -4.22 1.06
C LYS A 25 -4.44 -2.95 0.44
N ILE A 26 -3.77 -1.81 0.58
CA ILE A 26 -4.23 -0.51 0.07
C ILE A 26 -4.25 -0.53 -1.46
N ILE A 27 -3.21 -1.07 -2.11
CA ILE A 27 -3.14 -1.17 -3.57
C ILE A 27 -4.27 -2.07 -4.09
N LYS A 28 -4.50 -3.23 -3.48
CA LYS A 28 -5.60 -4.14 -3.86
C LYS A 28 -6.96 -3.52 -3.65
N GLN A 29 -7.17 -2.79 -2.54
CA GLN A 29 -8.42 -2.09 -2.29
C GLN A 29 -8.67 -1.02 -3.36
N HIS A 30 -7.65 -0.24 -3.71
CA HIS A 30 -7.76 0.75 -4.77
C HIS A 30 -8.05 0.14 -6.15
N GLN A 31 -7.47 -1.02 -6.46
CA GLN A 31 -7.75 -1.76 -7.71
C GLN A 31 -9.19 -2.29 -7.76
N ARG A 32 -9.75 -2.71 -6.62
CA ARG A 32 -11.13 -3.22 -6.54
C ARG A 32 -12.20 -2.13 -6.56
N SER A 33 -11.83 -0.92 -6.14
CA SER A 33 -12.71 0.25 -6.15
C SER A 33 -12.66 1.04 -7.45
N LYS A 34 -11.93 0.54 -8.45
CA LYS A 34 -11.84 1.10 -9.80
C LYS A 34 -12.59 0.18 -10.76
#